data_AF-A0A6I4ZLL1-F1
#
_entry.id   AF-A0A6I4ZLL1-F1
#
_cell.length_a   1.000
_cell.length_b   1.000
_cell.length_c   1.000
_cell.angle_alpha   90.00
_cell.angle_beta   90.00
_cell.angle_gamma   90.00
#
_symmetry.space_group_name_H-M   'P 1'
#
loop_
_entity.id
_entity.type
_entity.pdbx_description
1 polymer ?
#
loop_
_entity_poly.entity_id
_entity_poly.type
_entity_poly.pdbx_seq_one_letter_code
_entity_poly.pdbx_strand_id
1 'polypeptide(L)'
;MIRRWLGIALASLLLTAACGGATPQGKSYTADDVPLAALMYLWFGFDLQTGESIGGLGSSHWNTPGDHSAHRRGITDEPEYGFYASDDPGVIAQQLADMEAAGISVLLVSYWGDGDSNLDGRNENKESKAIVRAAKVLFNYISDNSAPFKIAFLVEPYMPLPLEVTLAQKQSILDFLWDDFYNEYSDLMFQWEGKPLLVTWDPLELKTPNDPRFTVKTWGSYFGGLDWKTKSNQDWNWYPEPAWLPHMISDDGMYVVFPRFDEYWLHIMGRDFDYPYRRVDPLLTEGVYEQTWQVAVDNRNDIKLIVLYAWNEHKEHASIEPDKGVSPVSYGRSLLEKTAAYYREFLAGQPIAVYDDLWSQPVELTSQEHMYYYIPQ
;
A
#
# COMPACT_ATOMS: atom_id res chain seq x y z
N MET A 1 -65.35 -31.41 -22.56
CA MET A 1 -63.94 -31.02 -22.39
C MET A 1 -63.86 -29.50 -22.48
N ILE A 2 -63.91 -28.82 -21.33
CA ILE A 2 -63.96 -27.36 -21.19
C ILE A 2 -62.72 -26.97 -20.38
N ARG A 3 -61.79 -26.20 -20.99
CA ARG A 3 -60.60 -25.68 -20.31
C ARG A 3 -60.93 -24.31 -19.68
N ARG A 4 -60.80 -24.24 -18.36
CA ARG A 4 -60.88 -23.03 -17.53
C ARG A 4 -59.59 -22.22 -17.69
N TRP A 5 -59.72 -20.92 -17.95
CA TRP A 5 -58.69 -19.92 -17.69
C TRP A 5 -59.09 -19.15 -16.44
N LEU A 6 -58.26 -19.21 -15.38
CA LEU A 6 -58.36 -18.34 -14.21
C LEU A 6 -57.39 -17.18 -14.44
N GLY A 7 -57.92 -15.95 -14.51
CA GLY A 7 -57.13 -14.73 -14.43
C GLY A 7 -56.84 -14.40 -12.97
N ILE A 8 -55.56 -14.28 -12.62
CA ILE A 8 -55.10 -13.72 -11.35
C ILE A 8 -54.69 -12.28 -11.64
N ALA A 9 -55.40 -11.32 -11.03
CA ALA A 9 -54.99 -9.93 -11.00
C ALA A 9 -53.97 -9.74 -9.86
N LEU A 10 -52.73 -9.40 -10.20
CA LEU A 10 -51.74 -8.92 -9.23
C LEU A 10 -51.91 -7.41 -9.07
N ALA A 11 -52.25 -6.99 -7.85
CA ALA A 11 -52.16 -5.59 -7.43
C ALA A 11 -50.71 -5.26 -7.08
N SER A 12 -50.07 -4.42 -7.88
CA SER A 12 -48.73 -3.88 -7.59
C SER A 12 -48.85 -2.75 -6.58
N LEU A 13 -48.48 -3.03 -5.33
CA LEU A 13 -48.28 -2.02 -4.29
C LEU A 13 -46.88 -1.42 -4.51
N LEU A 14 -46.80 -0.18 -5.00
CA LEU A 14 -45.56 0.59 -5.07
C LEU A 14 -45.24 1.14 -3.67
N LEU A 15 -44.35 0.47 -2.94
CA LEU A 15 -43.64 1.09 -1.82
C LEU A 15 -42.55 2.00 -2.40
N THR A 16 -42.75 3.30 -2.32
CA THR A 16 -41.67 4.28 -2.44
C THR A 16 -40.98 4.37 -1.09
N ALA A 17 -39.93 3.56 -0.91
CA ALA A 17 -38.99 3.77 0.18
C ALA A 17 -38.17 5.03 -0.15
N ALA A 18 -38.35 6.09 0.64
CA ALA A 18 -37.47 7.23 0.62
C ALA A 18 -36.11 6.79 1.19
N CYS A 19 -35.18 6.41 0.32
CA CYS A 19 -33.77 6.31 0.67
C CYS A 19 -33.28 7.73 0.94
N GLY A 20 -33.31 8.15 2.21
CA GLY A 20 -32.43 9.22 2.66
C GLY A 20 -31.00 8.72 2.48
N GLY A 21 -30.32 9.19 1.43
CA GLY A 21 -28.91 8.94 1.23
C GLY A 21 -28.14 9.57 2.38
N ALA A 22 -27.81 8.77 3.38
CA ALA A 22 -26.76 9.13 4.32
C ALA A 22 -25.48 9.20 3.49
N THR A 23 -24.87 10.39 3.43
CA THR A 23 -23.54 10.55 2.86
C THR A 23 -22.61 9.55 3.57
N PRO A 24 -21.83 8.73 2.84
CA PRO A 24 -20.87 7.83 3.43
C PRO A 24 -19.91 8.60 4.36
N GLN A 25 -20.15 8.54 5.67
CA GLN A 25 -19.22 9.13 6.64
C GLN A 25 -18.14 8.09 6.92
N GLY A 26 -16.99 8.21 6.24
CA GLY A 26 -15.80 7.45 6.60
C GLY A 26 -15.45 7.67 8.09
N LYS A 27 -14.79 6.68 8.70
CA LYS A 27 -14.47 6.65 10.13
C LYS A 27 -13.89 7.99 10.61
N SER A 28 -14.50 8.58 11.64
CA SER A 28 -13.98 9.76 12.32
C SER A 28 -13.01 9.33 13.42
N TYR A 29 -11.80 9.87 13.44
CA TYR A 29 -10.81 9.60 14.48
C TYR A 29 -10.94 10.60 15.63
N THR A 30 -10.92 10.10 16.86
CA THR A 30 -10.79 10.93 18.06
C THR A 30 -9.31 11.07 18.44
N ALA A 31 -8.99 11.95 19.40
CA ALA A 31 -7.61 12.12 19.88
C ALA A 31 -7.01 10.83 20.51
N ASP A 32 -7.86 9.88 20.89
CA ASP A 32 -7.45 8.60 21.48
C ASP A 32 -7.34 7.47 20.43
N ASP A 33 -7.79 7.71 19.18
CA ASP A 33 -7.72 6.74 18.09
C ASP A 33 -6.44 6.98 17.28
N VAL A 34 -5.43 6.13 17.46
CA VAL A 34 -4.23 6.13 16.60
C VAL A 34 -4.55 5.31 15.34
N PRO A 35 -4.72 5.93 14.16
CA PRO A 35 -4.97 5.21 12.92
C PRO A 35 -3.84 4.24 12.57
N LEU A 36 -4.22 3.04 12.13
CA LEU A 36 -3.35 2.14 11.38
C LEU A 36 -3.57 2.37 9.89
N ALA A 37 -2.53 2.89 9.23
CA ALA A 37 -2.43 3.01 7.79
C ALA A 37 -1.66 1.83 7.20
N ALA A 38 -1.98 1.44 5.97
CA ALA A 38 -1.14 0.54 5.19
C ALA A 38 -0.72 1.20 3.87
N LEU A 39 0.57 1.07 3.53
CA LEU A 39 1.06 1.43 2.21
C LEU A 39 0.54 0.43 1.18
N MET A 40 -0.13 0.91 0.15
CA MET A 40 -0.78 0.09 -0.88
C MET A 40 -0.29 0.50 -2.28
N TYR A 41 0.09 -0.50 -3.07
CA TYR A 41 0.53 -0.35 -4.45
C TYR A 41 -0.55 -0.83 -5.41
N LEU A 42 -0.83 -0.03 -6.46
CA LEU A 42 -1.87 -0.30 -7.45
C LEU A 42 -1.32 -0.52 -8.87
N TRP A 43 -0.07 -0.99 -8.99
CA TRP A 43 0.67 -1.14 -10.24
C TRP A 43 0.64 -2.54 -10.87
N PHE A 44 -0.18 -3.43 -10.33
CA PHE A 44 -0.15 -4.85 -10.68
C PHE A 44 -1.13 -5.19 -11.80
N GLY A 45 -0.71 -6.05 -12.72
CA GLY A 45 -1.63 -6.76 -13.61
C GLY A 45 -2.05 -6.04 -14.89
N PHE A 46 -1.29 -5.06 -15.35
CA PHE A 46 -1.58 -4.31 -16.58
C PHE A 46 -0.70 -4.73 -17.75
N ASP A 47 -1.26 -4.64 -18.95
CA ASP A 47 -0.50 -4.72 -20.18
C ASP A 47 0.26 -3.40 -20.40
N LEU A 48 1.58 -3.46 -20.52
CA LEU A 48 2.42 -2.26 -20.58
C LEU A 48 2.27 -1.46 -21.89
N GLN A 49 1.72 -2.05 -22.96
CA GLN A 49 1.54 -1.38 -24.24
C GLN A 49 0.20 -0.67 -24.35
N THR A 50 -0.84 -1.26 -23.75
CA THR A 50 -2.23 -0.81 -23.86
C THR A 50 -2.75 -0.17 -22.58
N GLY A 51 -2.20 -0.55 -21.43
CA GLY A 51 -2.70 -0.19 -20.10
C GLY A 51 -3.96 -0.98 -19.70
N GLU A 52 -4.33 -2.02 -20.46
CA GLU A 52 -5.48 -2.89 -20.16
C GLU A 52 -5.19 -3.83 -18.99
N SER A 53 -6.23 -4.18 -18.24
CA SER A 53 -6.17 -5.11 -17.12
C SER A 53 -6.15 -6.54 -17.63
N ILE A 54 -5.02 -7.22 -17.46
CA ILE A 54 -4.82 -8.59 -17.95
C ILE A 54 -4.56 -9.57 -16.81
N GLY A 55 -4.06 -9.10 -15.66
CA GLY A 55 -3.57 -9.95 -14.59
C GLY A 55 -2.52 -10.96 -15.08
N GLY A 56 -2.32 -12.02 -14.31
CA GLY A 56 -1.44 -13.14 -14.64
C GLY A 56 0.05 -12.83 -14.53
N LEU A 57 0.85 -13.90 -14.44
CA LEU A 57 2.30 -13.79 -14.56
C LEU A 57 2.68 -13.15 -15.89
N GLY A 58 3.64 -12.24 -15.83
CA GLY A 58 4.21 -11.52 -16.94
C GLY A 58 3.52 -10.21 -17.32
N SER A 59 2.42 -9.87 -16.65
CA SER A 59 1.84 -8.52 -16.68
C SER A 59 2.64 -7.54 -15.81
N SER A 60 2.26 -6.26 -15.77
CA SER A 60 2.97 -5.23 -15.02
C SER A 60 3.18 -5.65 -13.56
N HIS A 61 4.43 -5.54 -13.12
CA HIS A 61 4.90 -5.90 -11.79
C HIS A 61 4.74 -7.37 -11.37
N TRP A 62 4.06 -8.23 -12.13
CA TRP A 62 4.02 -9.69 -11.91
C TRP A 62 5.11 -10.41 -12.72
N ASN A 63 6.39 -10.12 -12.44
CA ASN A 63 7.53 -10.75 -13.12
C ASN A 63 7.50 -10.59 -14.65
N THR A 64 7.31 -9.35 -15.14
CA THR A 64 7.22 -9.02 -16.57
C THR A 64 8.47 -9.46 -17.36
N PRO A 65 8.33 -10.32 -18.39
CA PRO A 65 9.43 -10.71 -19.26
C PRO A 65 9.91 -9.57 -20.14
N GLY A 66 11.18 -9.62 -20.56
CA GLY A 66 11.71 -8.76 -21.63
C GLY A 66 11.89 -7.28 -21.29
N ASP A 67 11.49 -6.85 -20.10
CA ASP A 67 11.81 -5.52 -19.62
C ASP A 67 13.25 -5.48 -19.11
N HIS A 68 14.05 -4.55 -19.66
CA HIS A 68 15.40 -4.24 -19.17
C HIS A 68 15.39 -3.62 -17.77
N SER A 69 14.21 -3.25 -17.29
CA SER A 69 14.01 -2.76 -15.95
C SER A 69 13.87 -3.93 -14.97
N ALA A 70 14.98 -4.28 -14.33
CA ALA A 70 15.02 -5.33 -13.32
C ALA A 70 14.12 -5.05 -12.09
N HIS A 71 13.49 -3.87 -12.01
CA HIS A 71 12.56 -3.48 -10.96
C HIS A 71 11.15 -4.11 -11.10
N ARG A 72 10.86 -4.82 -12.21
CA ARG A 72 9.56 -5.49 -12.45
C ARG A 72 9.61 -7.02 -12.26
N ARG A 73 10.64 -7.51 -11.57
CA ARG A 73 10.86 -8.94 -11.27
C ARG A 73 11.16 -9.14 -9.79
N GLY A 74 11.31 -10.39 -9.38
CA GLY A 74 11.75 -10.75 -8.02
C GLY A 74 10.61 -11.08 -7.07
N ILE A 75 9.38 -11.20 -7.57
CA ILE A 75 8.26 -11.68 -6.76
C ILE A 75 8.32 -13.21 -6.73
N THR A 76 8.48 -13.78 -5.55
CA THR A 76 8.36 -15.23 -5.33
C THR A 76 7.09 -15.62 -4.58
N ASP A 77 6.43 -14.66 -3.94
CA ASP A 77 5.19 -14.88 -3.21
C ASP A 77 4.02 -14.91 -4.21
N GLU A 78 3.12 -15.90 -4.09
CA GLU A 78 1.87 -15.93 -4.85
C GLU A 78 0.73 -15.46 -3.94
N PRO A 79 0.14 -14.27 -4.19
CA PRO A 79 -0.98 -13.78 -3.39
C PRO A 79 -2.15 -14.77 -3.41
N GLU A 80 -2.94 -14.81 -2.34
CA GLU A 80 -4.14 -15.66 -2.21
C GLU A 80 -5.10 -15.43 -3.39
N TYR A 81 -5.17 -14.19 -3.89
CA TYR A 81 -6.01 -13.77 -5.03
C TYR A 81 -5.39 -14.05 -6.40
N GLY A 82 -4.20 -14.67 -6.43
CA GLY A 82 -3.39 -14.87 -7.62
C GLY A 82 -2.72 -13.58 -8.11
N PHE A 83 -2.14 -13.63 -9.30
CA PHE A 83 -1.54 -12.47 -9.96
C PHE A 83 -2.63 -11.58 -10.54
N TYR A 84 -3.21 -10.73 -9.70
CA TYR A 84 -4.40 -9.93 -10.03
C TYR A 84 -4.11 -8.68 -10.87
N ALA A 85 -5.15 -8.07 -11.43
CA ALA A 85 -5.09 -6.66 -11.84
C ALA A 85 -5.56 -5.75 -10.70
N SER A 86 -4.82 -4.68 -10.41
CA SER A 86 -5.12 -3.77 -9.28
C SER A 86 -6.43 -3.01 -9.39
N ASP A 87 -7.07 -3.01 -10.57
CA ASP A 87 -8.40 -2.42 -10.79
C ASP A 87 -9.52 -3.47 -10.91
N ASP A 88 -9.25 -4.74 -10.58
CA ASP A 88 -10.29 -5.76 -10.45
C ASP A 88 -11.15 -5.47 -9.21
N PRO A 89 -12.47 -5.20 -9.36
CA PRO A 89 -13.33 -4.85 -8.23
C PRO A 89 -13.48 -5.97 -7.19
N GLY A 90 -13.40 -7.24 -7.60
CA GLY A 90 -13.46 -8.38 -6.69
C GLY A 90 -12.21 -8.48 -5.82
N VAL A 91 -11.04 -8.18 -6.40
CA VAL A 91 -9.77 -8.13 -5.66
C VAL A 91 -9.78 -6.95 -4.69
N ILE A 92 -10.18 -5.76 -5.13
CA ILE A 92 -10.32 -4.58 -4.24
C ILE A 92 -11.26 -4.89 -3.07
N ALA A 93 -12.42 -5.50 -3.34
CA ALA A 93 -13.37 -5.87 -2.30
C ALA A 93 -12.73 -6.78 -1.24
N GLN A 94 -12.00 -7.80 -1.68
CA GLN A 94 -11.37 -8.78 -0.80
C GLN A 94 -10.19 -8.18 -0.03
N GLN A 95 -9.34 -7.38 -0.67
CA GLN A 95 -8.24 -6.68 -0.02
C GLN A 95 -8.75 -5.72 1.06
N LEU A 96 -9.79 -4.94 0.78
CA LEU A 96 -10.39 -4.03 1.77
C LEU A 96 -11.02 -4.78 2.93
N ALA A 97 -11.72 -5.90 2.69
CA ALA A 97 -12.28 -6.72 3.76
C ALA A 97 -11.19 -7.27 4.68
N ASP A 98 -10.07 -7.70 4.10
CA ASP A 98 -8.93 -8.23 4.82
C ASP A 98 -8.17 -7.14 5.60
N MET A 99 -7.98 -5.96 5.00
CA MET A 99 -7.43 -4.79 5.69
C MET A 99 -8.30 -4.36 6.87
N GLU A 100 -9.63 -4.35 6.71
CA GLU A 100 -10.56 -4.02 7.79
C GLU A 100 -10.44 -5.04 8.93
N ALA A 101 -10.34 -6.33 8.61
CA ALA A 101 -10.12 -7.39 9.59
C ALA A 101 -8.77 -7.25 10.34
N ALA A 102 -7.74 -6.71 9.68
CA ALA A 102 -6.46 -6.36 10.28
C ALA A 102 -6.51 -5.11 11.18
N GLY A 103 -7.62 -4.36 11.18
CA GLY A 103 -7.77 -3.08 11.86
C GLY A 103 -7.19 -1.89 11.11
N ILE A 104 -6.74 -2.09 9.85
CA ILE A 104 -6.31 -1.00 8.97
C ILE A 104 -7.53 -0.14 8.65
N SER A 105 -7.36 1.17 8.71
CA SER A 105 -8.44 2.13 8.45
C SER A 105 -8.02 3.30 7.56
N VAL A 106 -6.73 3.40 7.24
CA VAL A 106 -6.20 4.39 6.30
C VAL A 106 -5.41 3.67 5.21
N LEU A 107 -5.62 4.07 3.96
CA LEU A 107 -4.81 3.62 2.83
C LEU A 107 -3.86 4.75 2.46
N LEU A 108 -2.55 4.46 2.48
CA LEU A 108 -1.55 5.33 1.89
C LEU A 108 -1.24 4.77 0.51
N VAL A 109 -1.83 5.35 -0.54
CA VAL A 109 -1.77 4.81 -1.89
C VAL A 109 -0.53 5.34 -2.61
N SER A 110 0.34 4.45 -3.07
CA SER A 110 1.51 4.80 -3.89
C SER A 110 1.04 5.32 -5.26
N TYR A 111 1.49 6.51 -5.64
CA TYR A 111 1.10 7.22 -6.85
C TYR A 111 2.29 7.46 -7.78
N TRP A 112 2.17 6.98 -9.02
CA TRP A 112 3.25 6.98 -10.03
C TRP A 112 2.95 7.89 -11.23
N GLY A 113 2.27 9.02 -10.99
CA GLY A 113 1.97 10.01 -12.03
C GLY A 113 0.68 9.73 -12.80
N ASP A 114 0.28 10.71 -13.61
CA ASP A 114 -0.97 10.72 -14.38
C ASP A 114 -0.83 10.16 -15.81
N GLY A 115 0.37 9.69 -16.15
CA GLY A 115 0.76 9.32 -17.51
C GLY A 115 1.75 10.28 -18.17
N ASP A 116 1.92 11.50 -17.64
CA ASP A 116 2.89 12.47 -18.12
C ASP A 116 4.20 12.37 -17.31
N SER A 117 5.06 11.42 -17.69
CA SER A 117 6.28 11.10 -16.94
C SER A 117 7.45 12.07 -17.20
N ASN A 118 7.32 12.99 -18.16
CA ASN A 118 8.32 14.03 -18.45
C ASN A 118 7.76 15.46 -18.28
N LEU A 119 6.48 15.59 -17.89
CA LEU A 119 5.78 16.83 -17.59
C LEU A 119 5.74 17.80 -18.79
N ASP A 120 5.55 17.27 -19.99
CA ASP A 120 5.44 18.03 -21.24
C ASP A 120 3.98 18.27 -21.70
N GLY A 121 3.01 17.82 -20.89
CA GLY A 121 1.58 17.88 -21.15
C GLY A 121 1.03 16.70 -21.96
N ARG A 122 1.80 15.63 -22.17
CA ARG A 122 1.37 14.44 -22.93
C ARG A 122 1.36 13.18 -22.07
N ASN A 123 0.17 12.59 -21.94
CA ASN A 123 -0.01 11.38 -21.14
C ASN A 123 0.28 10.12 -21.97
N GLU A 124 1.57 9.82 -22.12
CA GLU A 124 2.09 8.72 -22.95
C GLU A 124 2.31 7.43 -22.14
N ASN A 125 2.59 7.52 -20.83
CA ASN A 125 2.82 6.37 -19.97
C ASN A 125 1.51 5.65 -19.63
N LYS A 126 1.28 4.50 -20.28
CA LYS A 126 0.05 3.70 -20.14
C LYS A 126 -0.09 3.04 -18.77
N GLU A 127 1.03 2.68 -18.15
CA GLU A 127 1.05 2.06 -16.82
C GLU A 127 0.61 3.07 -15.75
N SER A 128 1.20 4.27 -15.73
CA SER A 128 0.77 5.34 -14.81
C SER A 128 -0.73 5.66 -14.96
N LYS A 129 -1.24 5.69 -16.21
CA LYS A 129 -2.69 5.86 -16.45
C LYS A 129 -3.53 4.71 -15.91
N ALA A 130 -3.03 3.47 -16.00
CA ALA A 130 -3.70 2.31 -15.43
C ALA A 130 -3.70 2.35 -13.89
N ILE A 131 -2.60 2.82 -13.28
CA ILE A 131 -2.51 3.04 -11.82
C ILE A 131 -3.54 4.10 -11.37
N VAL A 132 -3.64 5.23 -12.07
CA VAL A 132 -4.68 6.26 -11.80
C VAL A 132 -6.08 5.68 -11.94
N ARG A 133 -6.34 4.86 -12.97
CA ARG A 133 -7.62 4.17 -13.13
C ARG A 133 -7.90 3.24 -11.95
N ALA A 134 -6.92 2.44 -11.52
CA ALA A 134 -7.05 1.55 -10.37
C ALA A 134 -7.34 2.33 -9.08
N ALA A 135 -6.69 3.47 -8.85
CA ALA A 135 -6.99 4.35 -7.74
C ALA A 135 -8.45 4.84 -7.79
N LYS A 136 -8.95 5.27 -8.96
CA LYS A 136 -10.36 5.68 -9.10
C LYS A 136 -11.34 4.52 -8.84
N VAL A 137 -11.03 3.30 -9.28
CA VAL A 137 -11.86 2.12 -8.97
C VAL A 137 -11.89 1.85 -7.47
N LEU A 138 -10.74 1.92 -6.79
CA LEU A 138 -10.64 1.79 -5.33
C LEU A 138 -11.48 2.85 -4.59
N PHE A 139 -11.34 4.12 -4.98
CA PHE A 139 -12.05 5.23 -4.34
C PHE A 139 -13.56 5.13 -4.55
N ASN A 140 -13.99 4.80 -5.78
CA ASN A 140 -15.39 4.55 -6.10
C ASN A 140 -15.93 3.37 -5.28
N TYR A 141 -15.18 2.27 -5.17
CA TYR A 141 -15.61 1.13 -4.36
C TYR A 141 -15.83 1.53 -2.89
N ILE A 142 -14.89 2.27 -2.29
CA ILE A 142 -15.00 2.74 -0.90
C ILE A 142 -16.22 3.66 -0.74
N SER A 143 -16.41 4.61 -1.66
CA SER A 143 -17.55 5.54 -1.65
C SER A 143 -18.89 4.80 -1.79
N ASP A 144 -19.03 4.00 -2.85
CA ASP A 144 -20.27 3.32 -3.22
C ASP A 144 -20.73 2.30 -2.17
N ASN A 145 -19.77 1.68 -1.47
CA ASN A 145 -20.04 0.69 -0.42
C ASN A 145 -19.96 1.26 1.00
N SER A 146 -19.69 2.56 1.14
CA SER A 146 -19.45 3.20 2.45
C SER A 146 -18.42 2.45 3.31
N ALA A 147 -17.36 1.94 2.67
CA ALA A 147 -16.32 1.19 3.36
C ALA A 147 -15.58 2.11 4.36
N PRO A 148 -15.18 1.62 5.54
CA PRO A 148 -14.73 2.46 6.66
C PRO A 148 -13.27 2.95 6.52
N PHE A 149 -12.84 3.31 5.31
CA PHE A 149 -11.47 3.71 4.99
C PHE A 149 -11.34 5.20 4.74
N LYS A 150 -10.20 5.76 5.16
CA LYS A 150 -9.70 7.04 4.65
C LYS A 150 -8.49 6.81 3.75
N ILE A 151 -8.16 7.80 2.92
CA ILE A 151 -7.11 7.68 1.91
C ILE A 151 -6.20 8.91 1.92
N ALA A 152 -4.90 8.69 1.75
CA ALA A 152 -3.91 9.69 1.39
C ALA A 152 -3.02 9.13 0.27
N PHE A 153 -2.39 10.00 -0.51
CA PHE A 153 -1.40 9.57 -1.50
C PHE A 153 0.02 9.68 -0.97
N LEU A 154 0.85 8.72 -1.38
CA LEU A 154 2.31 8.81 -1.41
C LEU A 154 2.74 9.03 -2.86
N VAL A 155 3.19 10.23 -3.20
CA VAL A 155 3.66 10.58 -4.54
C VAL A 155 5.10 10.10 -4.70
N GLU A 156 5.30 9.15 -5.61
CA GLU A 156 6.58 8.52 -5.87
C GLU A 156 7.41 9.34 -6.89
N PRO A 157 8.74 9.15 -6.97
CA PRO A 157 9.56 9.76 -8.00
C PRO A 157 9.38 9.03 -9.35
N TYR A 158 8.25 9.24 -10.02
CA TYR A 158 7.89 8.59 -11.30
C TYR A 158 8.53 9.24 -12.55
N MET A 159 9.40 10.23 -12.36
CA MET A 159 10.10 10.94 -13.43
C MET A 159 11.56 10.48 -13.53
N PRO A 160 12.20 10.61 -14.71
CA PRO A 160 13.61 10.28 -14.87
C PRO A 160 14.51 11.07 -13.91
N LEU A 161 15.56 10.41 -13.40
CA LEU A 161 16.61 11.05 -12.61
C LEU A 161 17.73 11.62 -13.52
N PRO A 162 18.40 12.72 -13.12
CA PRO A 162 18.15 13.53 -11.92
C PRO A 162 16.82 14.27 -12.00
N LEU A 163 16.15 14.38 -10.86
CA LEU A 163 14.79 14.92 -10.79
C LEU A 163 14.84 16.46 -10.83
N GLU A 164 14.59 17.05 -11.99
CA GLU A 164 14.55 18.51 -12.20
C GLU A 164 13.11 18.98 -12.46
N VAL A 165 12.34 19.17 -11.38
CA VAL A 165 10.93 19.60 -11.46
C VAL A 165 10.80 21.07 -11.08
N THR A 166 10.32 21.88 -12.02
CA THR A 166 10.08 23.32 -11.80
C THR A 166 8.93 23.56 -10.82
N LEU A 167 8.86 24.74 -10.19
CA LEU A 167 7.73 25.09 -9.31
C LEU A 167 6.37 25.00 -10.00
N ALA A 168 6.29 25.38 -11.29
CA ALA A 168 5.05 25.30 -12.06
C ALA A 168 4.63 23.84 -12.29
N GLN A 169 5.58 22.95 -12.57
CA GLN A 169 5.31 21.52 -12.71
C GLN A 169 4.89 20.88 -11.38
N LYS A 170 5.57 21.21 -10.27
CA LYS A 170 5.14 20.77 -8.94
C LYS A 170 3.71 21.21 -8.63
N GLN A 171 3.37 22.47 -8.93
CA GLN A 171 2.00 22.96 -8.79
C GLN A 171 1.02 22.18 -9.68
N SER A 172 1.39 21.85 -10.91
CA SER A 172 0.55 21.04 -11.82
C SER A 172 0.27 19.65 -11.25
N ILE A 173 1.25 19.00 -10.60
CA ILE A 173 1.06 17.71 -9.93
C ILE A 173 0.06 17.87 -8.78
N LEU A 174 0.23 18.91 -7.95
CA LEU A 174 -0.67 19.20 -6.83
C LEU A 174 -2.10 19.53 -7.30
N ASP A 175 -2.23 20.27 -8.40
CA ASP A 175 -3.51 20.62 -9.01
C ASP A 175 -4.22 19.37 -9.55
N PHE A 176 -3.51 18.49 -10.27
CA PHE A 176 -4.07 17.23 -10.74
C PHE A 176 -4.57 16.37 -9.57
N LEU A 177 -3.74 16.15 -8.55
CA LEU A 177 -4.14 15.37 -7.38
C LEU A 177 -5.35 16.00 -6.68
N TRP A 178 -5.39 17.32 -6.57
CA TRP A 178 -6.52 18.01 -5.97
C TRP A 178 -7.80 17.78 -6.76
N ASP A 179 -7.78 18.06 -8.06
CA ASP A 179 -8.98 18.05 -8.89
C ASP A 179 -9.52 16.63 -9.08
N ASP A 180 -8.64 15.66 -9.37
CA ASP A 180 -9.03 14.28 -9.70
C ASP A 180 -9.27 13.39 -8.48
N PHE A 181 -8.79 13.79 -7.29
CA PHE A 181 -8.92 12.96 -6.10
C PHE A 181 -9.36 13.70 -4.85
N TYR A 182 -8.58 14.68 -4.37
CA TYR A 182 -8.85 15.24 -3.04
C TYR A 182 -10.13 16.08 -2.98
N ASN A 183 -10.50 16.75 -4.07
CA ASN A 183 -11.74 17.50 -4.17
C ASN A 183 -12.92 16.59 -4.53
N GLU A 184 -12.75 15.70 -5.50
CA GLU A 184 -13.79 14.75 -5.94
C GLU A 184 -14.21 13.79 -4.82
N TYR A 185 -13.24 13.30 -4.03
CA TYR A 185 -13.46 12.32 -2.95
C TYR A 185 -13.12 12.91 -1.57
N SER A 186 -13.42 14.19 -1.37
CA SER A 186 -13.06 14.94 -0.14
C SER A 186 -13.47 14.26 1.17
N ASP A 187 -14.62 13.58 1.21
CA ASP A 187 -15.09 12.84 2.38
C ASP A 187 -14.24 11.60 2.72
N LEU A 188 -13.47 11.07 1.76
CA LEU A 188 -12.58 9.93 1.96
C LEU A 188 -11.17 10.35 2.38
N MET A 189 -10.80 11.63 2.26
CA MET A 189 -9.41 12.04 2.46
C MET A 189 -9.02 12.00 3.94
N PHE A 190 -7.90 11.33 4.23
CA PHE A 190 -7.32 11.30 5.56
C PHE A 190 -6.73 12.67 5.89
N GLN A 191 -7.09 13.22 7.06
CA GLN A 191 -6.60 14.52 7.49
C GLN A 191 -5.44 14.38 8.46
N TRP A 192 -4.41 15.21 8.26
CA TRP A 192 -3.27 15.37 9.15
C TRP A 192 -3.06 16.86 9.42
N GLU A 193 -2.93 17.24 10.69
CA GLU A 193 -2.76 18.65 11.10
C GLU A 193 -3.87 19.58 10.56
N GLY A 194 -5.10 19.05 10.42
CA GLY A 194 -6.29 19.81 10.04
C GLY A 194 -6.52 19.99 8.54
N LYS A 195 -5.72 19.34 7.68
CA LYS A 195 -5.90 19.33 6.21
C LYS A 195 -5.72 17.93 5.64
N PRO A 196 -6.17 17.66 4.42
CA PRO A 196 -5.85 16.40 3.75
C PRO A 196 -4.33 16.16 3.67
N LEU A 197 -3.92 14.95 4.06
CA LEU A 197 -2.53 14.53 4.02
C LEU A 197 -2.11 14.20 2.59
N LEU A 198 -0.97 14.72 2.16
CA LEU A 198 -0.25 14.29 0.97
C LEU A 198 1.20 13.96 1.38
N VAL A 199 1.69 12.79 1.00
CA VAL A 199 3.07 12.38 1.28
C VAL A 199 3.84 12.37 -0.04
N THR A 200 5.09 12.78 -0.02
CA THR A 200 5.99 12.74 -1.18
C THR A 200 7.23 11.93 -0.85
N TRP A 201 7.62 11.03 -1.75
CA TRP A 201 8.79 10.18 -1.57
C TRP A 201 10.06 10.81 -2.17
N ASP A 202 11.14 10.81 -1.40
CA ASP A 202 12.45 11.31 -1.82
C ASP A 202 12.95 10.62 -3.11
N PRO A 203 13.50 11.35 -4.12
CA PRO A 203 13.87 12.76 -4.11
C PRO A 203 12.79 13.73 -4.59
N LEU A 204 11.55 13.29 -4.84
CA LEU A 204 10.49 14.20 -5.20
C LEU A 204 10.05 15.01 -3.98
N GLU A 205 10.14 16.33 -4.10
CA GLU A 205 9.77 17.28 -3.05
C GLU A 205 8.60 18.14 -3.53
N LEU A 206 7.50 18.12 -2.77
CA LEU A 206 6.25 18.84 -3.07
C LEU A 206 5.80 19.79 -1.94
N LYS A 207 6.61 20.02 -0.89
CA LYS A 207 6.29 21.07 0.11
C LYS A 207 6.48 22.47 -0.47
N THR A 208 7.27 22.59 -1.53
CA THR A 208 7.47 23.82 -2.29
C THR A 208 6.93 23.67 -3.72
N PRO A 209 5.94 24.47 -4.16
CA PRO A 209 5.33 25.58 -3.42
C PRO A 209 4.49 25.10 -2.22
N ASN A 210 4.42 25.95 -1.19
CA ASN A 210 3.54 25.68 -0.05
C ASN A 210 2.08 25.84 -0.49
N ASP A 211 1.42 24.71 -0.74
CA ASP A 211 0.03 24.68 -1.18
C ASP A 211 -0.92 24.62 0.03
N PRO A 212 -1.79 25.63 0.23
CA PRO A 212 -2.64 25.70 1.40
C PRO A 212 -3.68 24.59 1.48
N ARG A 213 -3.94 23.86 0.39
CA ARG A 213 -4.94 22.78 0.31
C ARG A 213 -4.49 21.53 1.06
N PHE A 214 -3.19 21.32 1.24
CA PHE A 214 -2.62 20.09 1.78
C PHE A 214 -1.86 20.32 3.09
N THR A 215 -1.71 19.24 3.86
CA THR A 215 -0.56 19.02 4.72
C THR A 215 0.40 18.10 3.97
N VAL A 216 1.55 18.62 3.55
CA VAL A 216 2.54 17.86 2.77
C VAL A 216 3.64 17.32 3.68
N LYS A 217 3.87 16.01 3.67
CA LYS A 217 4.96 15.35 4.40
C LYS A 217 5.99 14.75 3.44
N THR A 218 7.28 14.93 3.74
CA THR A 218 8.38 14.28 3.00
C THR A 218 8.76 12.97 3.68
N TRP A 219 8.78 11.89 2.91
CA TRP A 219 9.17 10.56 3.36
C TRP A 219 10.33 10.03 2.50
N GLY A 220 11.30 9.36 3.10
CA GLY A 220 12.32 8.65 2.35
C GLY A 220 13.15 7.73 3.22
N SER A 221 14.28 7.29 2.67
CA SER A 221 15.25 6.44 3.37
C SER A 221 16.57 7.19 3.52
N TYR A 222 16.80 7.78 4.68
CA TYR A 222 18.09 8.38 5.00
C TYR A 222 19.09 7.30 5.46
N PHE A 223 20.07 7.03 4.60
CA PHE A 223 21.13 6.03 4.85
C PHE A 223 22.21 6.47 5.85
N GLY A 224 22.26 7.76 6.21
CA GLY A 224 23.32 8.30 7.07
C GLY A 224 23.21 7.97 8.56
N GLY A 225 22.16 7.25 8.96
CA GLY A 225 22.02 6.72 10.32
C GLY A 225 21.00 7.44 11.19
N LEU A 226 21.21 7.34 12.50
CA LEU A 226 20.32 7.85 13.55
C LEU A 226 20.17 9.38 13.58
N ASP A 227 20.96 10.11 12.80
CA ASP A 227 20.94 11.57 12.73
C ASP A 227 20.06 12.11 11.58
N TRP A 228 19.25 11.25 10.95
CA TRP A 228 18.33 11.60 9.87
C TRP A 228 17.48 12.84 10.16
N LYS A 229 16.99 13.00 11.40
CA LYS A 229 16.21 14.17 11.84
C LYS A 229 16.96 15.49 11.71
N THR A 230 18.29 15.45 11.81
CA THR A 230 19.15 16.65 11.76
C THR A 230 19.87 16.83 10.45
N LYS A 231 19.97 15.78 9.63
CA LYS A 231 20.77 15.74 8.40
C LYS A 231 19.97 15.50 7.13
N SER A 232 18.66 15.28 7.25
CA SER A 232 17.74 15.19 6.11
C SER A 232 16.68 16.29 6.19
N ASN A 233 16.00 16.52 5.07
CA ASN A 233 14.80 17.35 4.97
C ASN A 233 13.51 16.52 5.06
N GLN A 234 13.62 15.26 5.49
CA GLN A 234 12.51 14.31 5.60
C GLN A 234 11.74 14.58 6.90
N ASP A 235 10.41 14.61 6.85
CA ASP A 235 9.61 14.57 8.09
C ASP A 235 9.57 13.15 8.65
N TRP A 236 9.52 12.20 7.72
CA TRP A 236 9.31 10.79 7.96
C TRP A 236 10.49 10.01 7.39
N ASN A 237 11.01 9.04 8.13
CA ASN A 237 12.08 8.18 7.66
C ASN A 237 11.62 6.73 7.68
N TRP A 238 11.96 6.01 6.62
CA TRP A 238 11.80 4.57 6.54
C TRP A 238 13.14 3.93 6.22
N TYR A 239 13.63 3.13 7.14
CA TYR A 239 14.82 2.31 6.92
C TYR A 239 14.66 0.97 7.65
N PRO A 240 14.69 -0.17 6.95
CA PRO A 240 14.53 -1.48 7.55
C PRO A 240 15.82 -1.89 8.27
N GLU A 241 16.05 -1.34 9.46
CA GLU A 241 17.16 -1.68 10.35
C GLU A 241 16.62 -1.88 11.77
N PRO A 242 16.55 -3.13 12.28
CA PRO A 242 16.04 -3.43 13.62
C PRO A 242 16.71 -2.60 14.72
N ALA A 243 18.01 -2.32 14.60
CA ALA A 243 18.73 -1.51 15.59
C ALA A 243 18.24 -0.05 15.66
N TRP A 244 17.53 0.44 14.63
CA TRP A 244 17.10 1.83 14.53
C TRP A 244 15.63 2.03 14.91
N LEU A 245 14.88 0.95 15.16
CA LEU A 245 13.42 1.01 15.37
C LEU A 245 12.96 2.09 16.35
N PRO A 246 13.53 2.25 17.57
CA PRO A 246 13.08 3.29 18.50
C PRO A 246 13.33 4.73 18.00
N HIS A 247 14.25 4.91 17.06
CA HIS A 247 14.63 6.20 16.50
C HIS A 247 13.85 6.57 15.23
N MET A 248 12.98 5.68 14.74
CA MET A 248 12.15 5.90 13.54
C MET A 248 10.83 6.61 13.84
N ILE A 249 10.51 6.87 15.12
CA ILE A 249 9.35 7.70 15.47
C ILE A 249 9.66 9.15 15.04
N SER A 250 8.87 9.66 14.10
CA SER A 250 8.97 11.03 13.61
C SER A 250 8.54 12.06 14.66
N ASP A 251 8.91 13.33 14.46
CA ASP A 251 8.63 14.40 15.42
C ASP A 251 7.13 14.72 15.53
N ASP A 252 6.33 14.38 14.52
CA ASP A 252 4.88 14.51 14.55
C ASP A 252 4.14 13.24 14.96
N GLY A 253 4.86 12.16 15.27
CA GLY A 253 4.33 10.92 15.85
C GLY A 253 3.91 9.85 14.84
N MET A 254 4.32 9.96 13.56
CA MET A 254 4.26 8.82 12.65
C MET A 254 5.34 7.79 13.00
N TYR A 255 4.96 6.51 13.02
CA TYR A 255 5.86 5.37 13.19
C TYR A 255 5.58 4.26 12.17
N VAL A 256 6.62 3.58 11.68
CA VAL A 256 6.52 2.50 10.68
C VAL A 256 6.68 1.14 11.34
N VAL A 257 5.79 0.21 11.02
CA VAL A 257 5.89 -1.22 11.36
C VAL A 257 5.99 -2.05 10.08
N PHE A 258 6.68 -3.19 10.13
CA PHE A 258 6.87 -4.06 8.96
C PHE A 258 7.17 -5.49 9.39
N PRO A 259 6.72 -6.52 8.63
CA PRO A 259 6.91 -7.90 9.02
C PRO A 259 8.33 -8.41 8.76
N ARG A 260 8.87 -8.06 7.59
CA ARG A 260 10.22 -8.41 7.11
C ARG A 260 10.59 -7.50 5.94
N PHE A 261 11.81 -7.64 5.45
CA PHE A 261 12.29 -6.95 4.24
C PHE A 261 13.34 -7.79 3.53
N ASP A 262 13.19 -8.10 2.25
CA ASP A 262 14.17 -8.92 1.51
C ASP A 262 14.31 -8.47 0.05
N GLU A 263 15.42 -7.79 -0.27
CA GLU A 263 15.78 -7.38 -1.63
C GLU A 263 16.60 -8.46 -2.38
N TYR A 264 16.85 -9.62 -1.77
CA TYR A 264 17.68 -10.67 -2.37
C TYR A 264 17.17 -11.12 -3.74
N TRP A 265 15.87 -11.31 -3.89
CA TRP A 265 15.26 -11.78 -5.14
C TRP A 265 15.37 -10.76 -6.27
N LEU A 266 15.21 -9.48 -5.94
CA LEU A 266 15.48 -8.39 -6.87
C LEU A 266 16.94 -8.42 -7.34
N HIS A 267 17.88 -8.57 -6.41
CA HIS A 267 19.31 -8.62 -6.72
C HIS A 267 19.66 -9.77 -7.67
N ILE A 268 19.26 -11.00 -7.36
CA ILE A 268 19.59 -12.15 -8.22
C ILE A 268 18.85 -12.12 -9.56
N MET A 269 17.73 -11.38 -9.66
CA MET A 269 17.01 -11.13 -10.92
C MET A 269 17.59 -9.94 -11.71
N GLY A 270 18.73 -9.41 -11.29
CA GLY A 270 19.52 -8.43 -12.03
C GLY A 270 19.25 -6.97 -11.67
N ARG A 271 18.54 -6.69 -10.56
CA ARG A 271 18.43 -5.31 -10.06
C ARG A 271 19.79 -4.90 -9.52
N ASP A 272 20.34 -3.87 -10.15
CA ASP A 272 21.54 -3.21 -9.64
C ASP A 272 21.14 -2.25 -8.52
N PHE A 273 21.93 -2.26 -7.46
CA PHE A 273 21.74 -1.41 -6.31
C PHE A 273 23.04 -0.64 -6.08
N ASP A 274 22.93 0.67 -5.88
CA ASP A 274 24.07 1.51 -5.48
C ASP A 274 24.53 1.25 -4.03
N TYR A 275 23.89 0.30 -3.36
CA TYR A 275 24.11 -0.13 -1.98
C TYR A 275 23.98 -1.67 -1.88
N PRO A 276 24.52 -2.31 -0.83
CA PRO A 276 24.27 -3.72 -0.60
C PRO A 276 22.78 -3.99 -0.45
N TYR A 277 22.23 -4.96 -1.19
CA TYR A 277 20.84 -5.38 -1.01
C TYR A 277 20.58 -5.74 0.46
N ARG A 278 19.39 -5.39 0.95
CA ARG A 278 19.06 -5.52 2.37
C ARG A 278 18.21 -6.75 2.61
N ARG A 279 18.42 -7.38 3.76
CA ARG A 279 17.64 -8.53 4.23
C ARG A 279 17.42 -8.38 5.73
N VAL A 280 16.18 -8.40 6.15
CA VAL A 280 15.73 -8.30 7.53
C VAL A 280 14.64 -9.34 7.73
N ASP A 281 14.89 -10.29 8.61
CA ASP A 281 14.00 -11.41 8.90
C ASP A 281 13.42 -12.09 7.64
N PRO A 282 14.27 -12.47 6.66
CA PRO A 282 13.79 -12.99 5.38
C PRO A 282 12.96 -14.26 5.52
N LEU A 283 13.07 -14.98 6.64
CA LEU A 283 12.37 -16.22 6.96
C LEU A 283 11.23 -16.09 7.99
N LEU A 284 10.94 -14.88 8.50
CA LEU A 284 9.97 -14.63 9.57
C LEU A 284 10.27 -15.39 10.88
N THR A 285 11.54 -15.70 11.14
CA THR A 285 12.00 -16.46 12.32
C THR A 285 12.71 -15.60 13.37
N GLU A 286 13.09 -14.37 13.03
CA GLU A 286 13.86 -13.48 13.91
C GLU A 286 12.95 -12.61 14.80
N GLY A 287 11.64 -12.61 14.53
CA GLY A 287 10.64 -11.91 15.33
C GLY A 287 10.71 -10.39 15.15
N VAL A 288 11.15 -9.92 13.96
CA VAL A 288 11.25 -8.48 13.70
C VAL A 288 9.87 -7.82 13.72
N TYR A 289 8.83 -8.52 13.27
CA TYR A 289 7.49 -7.94 13.28
C TYR A 289 7.03 -7.61 14.70
N GLU A 290 7.18 -8.57 15.61
CA GLU A 290 6.90 -8.42 17.04
C GLU A 290 7.71 -7.28 17.66
N GLN A 291 8.99 -7.16 17.31
CA GLN A 291 9.86 -6.09 17.79
C GLN A 291 9.37 -4.70 17.35
N THR A 292 8.97 -4.53 16.08
CA THR A 292 8.45 -3.24 15.59
C THR A 292 7.19 -2.83 16.34
N TRP A 293 6.27 -3.77 16.56
CA TRP A 293 5.05 -3.52 17.33
C TRP A 293 5.32 -3.28 18.82
N GLN A 294 6.31 -3.95 19.42
CA GLN A 294 6.67 -3.72 20.81
C GLN A 294 7.22 -2.31 21.01
N VAL A 295 8.03 -1.80 20.08
CA VAL A 295 8.46 -0.40 20.09
C VAL A 295 7.25 0.55 20.02
N ALA A 296 6.25 0.21 19.21
CA ALA A 296 5.03 1.01 19.15
C ALA A 296 4.30 1.04 20.52
N VAL A 297 4.14 -0.12 21.17
CA VAL A 297 3.54 -0.22 22.53
C VAL A 297 4.32 0.62 23.54
N ASP A 298 5.65 0.47 23.56
CA ASP A 298 6.52 1.13 24.54
C ASP A 298 6.50 2.66 24.40
N ASN A 299 6.19 3.16 23.21
CA ASN A 299 6.14 4.59 22.88
C ASN A 299 4.72 5.07 22.52
N ARG A 300 3.68 4.35 22.96
CA ARG A 300 2.28 4.60 22.56
C ARG A 300 1.83 6.06 22.70
N ASN A 301 2.32 6.77 23.71
CA ASN A 301 1.92 8.16 23.96
C ASN A 301 2.54 9.16 22.98
N ASP A 302 3.60 8.78 22.27
CA ASP A 302 4.27 9.61 21.28
C ASP A 302 3.79 9.33 19.85
N ILE A 303 3.05 8.23 19.65
CA ILE A 303 2.58 7.78 18.34
C ILE A 303 1.16 8.28 18.07
N LYS A 304 0.99 8.91 16.91
CA LYS A 304 -0.27 9.46 16.40
C LYS A 304 -0.73 8.83 15.09
N LEU A 305 0.17 8.13 14.39
CA LEU A 305 -0.11 7.37 13.18
C LEU A 305 0.85 6.19 13.12
N ILE A 306 0.32 5.00 12.86
CA ILE A 306 1.14 3.83 12.51
C ILE A 306 1.00 3.60 11.01
N VAL A 307 2.11 3.47 10.30
CA VAL A 307 2.14 3.08 8.89
C VAL A 307 2.71 1.67 8.79
N LEU A 308 1.91 0.74 8.30
CA LEU A 308 2.37 -0.59 7.93
C LEU A 308 3.04 -0.55 6.56
N TYR A 309 4.31 -0.92 6.53
CA TYR A 309 5.09 -1.17 5.31
C TYR A 309 5.20 -2.70 5.10
N ALA A 310 4.38 -3.32 4.26
CA ALA A 310 3.32 -2.74 3.42
C ALA A 310 2.16 -3.73 3.27
N TRP A 311 1.04 -3.29 2.66
CA TRP A 311 -0.03 -4.21 2.28
C TRP A 311 0.47 -5.22 1.25
N ASN A 312 0.98 -4.76 0.10
CA ASN A 312 1.28 -5.60 -1.06
C ASN A 312 2.60 -5.21 -1.77
N GLU A 313 3.63 -4.79 -1.03
CA GLU A 313 4.98 -4.67 -1.60
C GLU A 313 5.65 -6.05 -1.69
N HIS A 314 5.25 -6.79 -2.72
CA HIS A 314 5.69 -8.16 -2.97
C HIS A 314 7.15 -8.25 -3.40
N LYS A 315 7.72 -7.21 -4.04
CA LYS A 315 9.09 -7.27 -4.57
C LYS A 315 10.15 -7.15 -3.49
N GLU A 316 9.84 -6.41 -2.44
CA GLU A 316 10.71 -6.26 -1.26
C GLU A 316 10.31 -7.22 -0.13
N HIS A 317 9.38 -8.14 -0.43
CA HIS A 317 8.92 -9.17 0.49
C HIS A 317 8.33 -8.61 1.79
N ALA A 318 7.87 -7.36 1.77
CA ALA A 318 7.35 -6.65 2.94
C ALA A 318 5.80 -6.70 3.05
N SER A 319 5.16 -7.41 2.13
CA SER A 319 3.70 -7.62 2.09
C SER A 319 3.17 -8.35 3.33
N ILE A 320 1.98 -7.94 3.79
CA ILE A 320 1.12 -8.74 4.68
C ILE A 320 -0.10 -9.32 3.96
N GLU A 321 -0.33 -8.95 2.69
CA GLU A 321 -1.40 -9.49 1.86
C GLU A 321 -1.30 -11.02 1.85
N PRO A 322 -2.38 -11.77 2.15
CA PRO A 322 -2.30 -13.20 2.27
C PRO A 322 -1.71 -13.89 1.04
N ASP A 323 -0.94 -14.96 1.26
CA ASP A 323 -0.35 -15.77 0.20
C ASP A 323 -0.99 -17.17 0.11
N LYS A 324 -0.72 -17.90 -0.98
CA LYS A 324 -1.17 -19.30 -1.19
C LYS A 324 -0.26 -20.34 -0.53
N GLY A 325 0.83 -19.90 0.09
CA GLY A 325 1.82 -20.77 0.69
C GLY A 325 2.74 -21.54 -0.27
N VAL A 326 3.01 -20.97 -1.44
CA VAL A 326 3.91 -21.54 -2.47
C VAL A 326 5.29 -20.85 -2.48
N SER A 327 5.49 -19.87 -1.59
CA SER A 327 6.73 -19.12 -1.41
C SER A 327 7.79 -19.90 -0.63
N PRO A 328 9.10 -19.59 -0.77
CA PRO A 328 10.13 -20.00 0.20
C PRO A 328 9.74 -19.74 1.66
N VAL A 329 8.86 -18.76 1.91
CA VAL A 329 8.28 -18.45 3.21
C VAL A 329 6.81 -18.18 3.02
N SER A 330 6.02 -19.24 3.15
CA SER A 330 4.56 -19.21 3.10
C SER A 330 4.01 -18.63 4.40
N TYR A 331 3.24 -17.54 4.36
CA TYR A 331 2.56 -17.03 5.56
C TYR A 331 1.05 -17.11 5.56
N GLY A 332 0.40 -17.48 4.46
CA GLY A 332 -1.05 -17.55 4.37
C GLY A 332 -1.68 -16.27 4.92
N ARG A 333 -2.60 -16.41 5.88
CA ARG A 333 -3.26 -15.27 6.55
C ARG A 333 -2.60 -14.82 7.86
N SER A 334 -1.50 -15.46 8.27
CA SER A 334 -0.95 -15.26 9.61
C SER A 334 -0.43 -13.84 9.87
N LEU A 335 0.20 -13.18 8.89
CA LEU A 335 0.65 -11.80 9.05
C LEU A 335 -0.52 -10.83 9.21
N LEU A 336 -1.63 -11.07 8.50
CA LEU A 336 -2.87 -10.33 8.66
C LEU A 336 -3.45 -10.52 10.08
N GLU A 337 -3.52 -11.76 10.56
CA GLU A 337 -4.04 -12.08 11.89
C GLU A 337 -3.16 -11.49 13.01
N LYS A 338 -1.84 -11.58 12.86
CA LYS A 338 -0.86 -10.94 13.75
C LYS A 338 -1.03 -9.42 13.77
N THR A 339 -1.21 -8.80 12.60
CA THR A 339 -1.46 -7.35 12.51
C THR A 339 -2.69 -6.95 13.33
N ALA A 340 -3.80 -7.69 13.20
CA ALA A 340 -5.01 -7.45 13.98
C ALA A 340 -4.80 -7.59 15.49
N ALA A 341 -4.02 -8.60 15.90
CA ALA A 341 -3.70 -8.84 17.30
C ALA A 341 -2.79 -7.75 17.87
N TYR A 342 -1.68 -7.45 17.21
CA TYR A 342 -0.68 -6.47 17.65
C TYR A 342 -1.24 -5.06 17.70
N TYR A 343 -2.06 -4.68 16.71
CA TYR A 343 -2.73 -3.38 16.75
C TYR A 343 -3.69 -3.26 17.94
N ARG A 344 -4.41 -4.34 18.28
CA ARG A 344 -5.29 -4.36 19.47
C ARG A 344 -4.50 -4.28 20.77
N GLU A 345 -3.35 -4.96 20.85
CA GLU A 345 -2.45 -4.89 22.01
C GLU A 345 -1.87 -3.49 22.17
N PHE A 346 -1.43 -2.86 21.07
CA PHE A 346 -1.04 -1.45 21.04
C PHE A 346 -2.14 -0.51 21.55
N LEU A 347 -3.36 -0.64 21.03
CA LEU A 347 -4.49 0.18 21.48
C LEU A 347 -4.77 -0.02 22.98
N ALA A 348 -4.63 -1.25 23.49
CA ALA A 348 -4.81 -1.61 24.90
C ALA A 348 -3.59 -1.32 25.80
N GLY A 349 -2.47 -0.85 25.23
CA GLY A 349 -1.22 -0.66 25.96
C GLY A 349 -0.68 -1.94 26.59
N GLN A 350 -0.91 -3.09 25.95
CA GLN A 350 -0.43 -4.38 26.40
C GLN A 350 0.86 -4.75 25.66
N PRO A 351 1.79 -5.48 26.30
CA PRO A 351 2.94 -6.05 25.61
C PRO A 351 2.52 -6.92 24.43
N ILE A 352 3.35 -6.94 23.39
CA ILE A 352 3.11 -7.77 22.22
C ILE A 352 3.28 -9.24 22.57
N ALA A 353 2.24 -10.04 22.32
CA ALA A 353 2.32 -11.47 22.53
C ALA A 353 3.26 -12.11 21.49
N VAL A 354 4.33 -12.76 21.96
CA VAL A 354 5.16 -13.60 21.10
C VAL A 354 4.39 -14.90 20.85
N TYR A 355 3.86 -15.06 19.64
CA TYR A 355 3.19 -16.29 19.23
C TYR A 355 4.24 -17.31 18.78
N ASP A 356 4.49 -18.34 19.61
CA ASP A 356 5.51 -19.38 19.41
C ASP A 356 5.21 -20.35 18.22
N ASP A 357 4.09 -20.17 17.51
CA ASP A 357 3.38 -21.32 16.95
C ASP A 357 3.36 -21.43 15.41
N LEU A 358 3.84 -20.44 14.65
CA LEU A 358 3.51 -20.39 13.20
C LEU A 358 4.66 -20.68 12.22
N TRP A 359 5.91 -20.71 12.66
CA TRP A 359 7.06 -20.79 11.73
C TRP A 359 8.00 -21.98 11.95
N SER A 360 7.67 -22.90 12.85
CA SER A 360 8.59 -23.95 13.34
C SER A 360 8.76 -25.17 12.43
N GLN A 361 8.27 -25.15 11.19
CA GLN A 361 8.63 -26.18 10.21
C GLN A 361 9.82 -25.67 9.38
N PRO A 362 11.06 -26.15 9.63
CA PRO A 362 12.17 -25.80 8.78
C PRO A 362 11.87 -26.27 7.35
N VAL A 363 11.69 -25.32 6.43
CA VAL A 363 11.74 -25.62 5.01
C VAL A 363 13.21 -25.88 4.71
N GLU A 364 13.59 -27.15 4.59
CA GLU A 364 14.87 -27.52 3.97
C GLU A 364 14.81 -27.04 2.52
N LEU A 365 15.32 -25.84 2.25
CA LEU A 365 15.53 -25.35 0.88
C LEU A 365 16.54 -26.28 0.22
N THR A 366 16.04 -27.26 -0.54
CA THR A 366 16.91 -28.15 -1.31
C THR A 366 17.49 -27.34 -2.47
N SER A 367 18.76 -27.57 -2.79
CA SER A 367 19.49 -26.85 -3.85
C SER A 367 18.88 -26.99 -5.26
N GLN A 368 17.81 -27.78 -5.43
CA GLN A 368 17.05 -27.93 -6.67
C GLN A 368 15.89 -26.93 -6.81
N GLU A 369 15.43 -26.27 -5.75
CA GLU A 369 14.30 -25.31 -5.82
C GLU A 369 14.71 -23.95 -6.39
N HIS A 370 16.01 -23.68 -6.53
CA HIS A 370 16.53 -22.54 -7.31
C HIS A 370 16.18 -22.60 -8.81
N MET A 371 15.67 -23.72 -9.33
CA MET A 371 15.51 -23.94 -10.77
C MET A 371 14.11 -23.64 -11.34
N TYR A 372 13.07 -23.49 -10.51
CA TYR A 372 11.69 -23.37 -11.04
C TYR A 372 11.24 -21.94 -11.38
N TYR A 373 12.03 -20.92 -11.05
CA TYR A 373 11.72 -19.52 -11.38
C TYR A 373 12.52 -18.96 -12.57
N TYR A 374 13.22 -19.82 -13.32
CA TYR A 374 13.79 -19.44 -14.61
C TYR A 374 12.68 -19.35 -15.66
N ILE A 375 12.16 -18.15 -15.88
CA ILE A 375 11.38 -17.84 -17.09
C ILE A 375 12.32 -18.11 -18.29
N PRO A 376 11.95 -18.98 -19.24
CA PRO A 376 12.79 -19.21 -20.43
C PRO A 376 12.98 -17.90 -21.19
N GLN A 377 14.21 -17.67 -21.67
CA GLN A 377 14.57 -16.53 -22.52
C GLN A 377 13.77 -16.48 -23.82
#